data_AF-A0A2D4UMI2-F1
#
_entry.id   AF-A0A2D4UMI2-F1
#
_cell.length_a   1.000
_cell.length_b   1.000
_cell.length_c   1.000
_cell.angle_alpha   90.00
_cell.angle_beta   90.00
_cell.angle_gamma   90.00
#
_symmetry.space_group_name_H-M   'P 1'
#
loop_
_entity.id
_entity.type
_entity.pdbx_description
1 polymer ?
#
loop_
_entity_poly.entity_id
_entity_poly.type
_entity_poly.pdbx_seq_one_letter_code
_entity_poly.pdbx_strand_id
1 'polypeptide(L)' 'MSGSLQESLRLNEGSREKILVATPLGRIGEAKEVADAVQYLASESASFVTGQVLMVDGGRTQVDSAEIFFH' A
#
# COMPACT_ATOMS: atom_id res chain seq x y z
N MET A 1 6.20 3.24 -8.52
CA MET A 1 7.26 3.30 -7.48
C MET A 1 8.48 3.97 -8.13
N SER A 2 8.99 5.08 -7.58
CA SER A 2 10.19 5.72 -8.16
C SER A 2 11.43 4.85 -7.90
N GLY A 3 12.40 4.88 -8.82
CA GLY A 3 13.65 4.11 -8.69
C GLY A 3 14.46 4.48 -7.43
N SER A 4 14.39 5.74 -6.99
CA SER A 4 15.05 6.21 -5.76
C SER A 4 14.47 5.60 -4.47
N LEU A 5 13.17 5.28 -4.47
CA LEU A 5 12.52 4.62 -3.36
C LEU A 5 12.90 3.13 -3.29
N GLN A 6 12.99 2.48 -4.45
CA GLN A 6 13.45 1.08 -4.55
C GLN A 6 14.89 0.94 -4.06
N GLU A 7 15.78 1.85 -4.46
CA GLU A 7 17.19 1.85 -4.02
C GLU A 7 17.32 2.05 -2.51
N SER A 8 16.55 2.99 -1.93
CA SER A 8 16.58 3.27 -0.48
C SER A 8 16.06 2.09 0.36
N LEU A 9 15.07 1.35 -0.13
CA LEU A 9 14.56 0.14 0.52
C LEU A 9 15.54 -1.03 0.39
N ARG A 10 16.29 -1.10 -0.72
CA ARG A 10 17.34 -2.11 -0.94
C ARG A 10 18.54 -1.91 -0.01
N LEU A 11 18.91 -0.65 0.26
CA LEU A 11 20.06 -0.29 1.08
C LEU A 11 19.78 -0.35 2.60
N ASN A 12 18.53 -0.57 3.00
CA ASN A 12 18.10 -0.50 4.38
C ASN A 12 17.32 -1.78 4.73
N GLU A 13 18.04 -2.87 4.95
CA GLU A 13 17.47 -4.23 5.09
C GLU A 13 16.34 -4.30 6.14
N GLY A 14 16.46 -3.56 7.24
CA GLY A 14 15.43 -3.47 8.28
C GLY A 14 14.15 -2.72 7.88
N SER A 15 14.17 -1.95 6.77
CA SER A 15 12.99 -1.20 6.29
C SER A 15 12.01 -2.11 5.55
N ARG A 16 12.51 -3.13 4.86
CA ARG A 16 11.66 -4.10 4.16
C ARG A 16 10.86 -4.94 5.16
N GLU A 17 11.51 -5.46 6.19
CA GLU A 17 10.87 -6.24 7.26
C GLU A 17 9.74 -5.45 7.93
N LYS A 18 10.00 -4.19 8.30
CA LYS A 18 9.00 -3.29 8.90
C LYS A 18 7.79 -3.06 8.00
N ILE A 19 8.00 -2.96 6.69
CA ILE A 19 6.90 -2.84 5.75
C ILE A 19 6.06 -4.12 5.75
N LEU A 20 6.69 -5.30 5.73
CA LEU A 20 5.96 -6.57 5.74
C LEU A 20 5.15 -6.76 7.04
N VAL A 21 5.78 -6.56 8.19
CA VAL A 21 5.14 -6.71 9.52
C VAL A 21 3.94 -5.78 9.66
N ALA A 22 4.07 -4.52 9.20
CA ALA A 22 2.99 -3.56 9.27
C ALA A 22 1.94 -3.68 8.15
N THR A 23 2.10 -4.60 7.19
CA THR A 23 1.14 -4.81 6.10
C THR A 23 0.37 -6.11 6.32
N PRO A 24 -0.93 -6.07 6.63
CA PRO A 24 -1.74 -7.28 6.84
C PRO A 24 -1.67 -8.32 5.72
N LEU A 25 -1.56 -7.88 4.46
CA LEU A 25 -1.36 -8.81 3.32
C LEU A 25 0.03 -9.47 3.28
N GLY A 26 0.95 -9.12 4.18
CA GLY A 26 2.25 -9.75 4.33
C GLY A 26 3.21 -9.57 3.15
N ARG A 27 2.93 -8.62 2.26
CA ARG A 27 3.75 -8.35 1.06
C ARG A 27 3.75 -6.88 0.67
N ILE A 28 4.76 -6.49 -0.09
CA ILE A 28 4.79 -5.19 -0.77
C ILE A 28 3.87 -5.27 -1.98
N GLY A 29 2.99 -4.28 -2.13
CA GLY A 29 2.10 -4.15 -3.29
C GLY A 29 2.87 -3.82 -4.57
N GLU A 30 2.43 -4.37 -5.69
CA GLU A 30 2.95 -4.06 -7.01
C GLU A 30 2.37 -2.75 -7.52
N ALA A 31 3.11 -2.02 -8.36
CA ALA A 31 2.62 -0.78 -8.96
C ALA A 31 1.32 -0.98 -9.77
N LYS A 32 1.13 -2.20 -10.32
CA LYS A 32 -0.07 -2.57 -11.06
C LYS A 32 -1.34 -2.51 -10.21
N GLU A 33 -1.27 -2.85 -8.92
CA GLU A 33 -2.46 -2.89 -8.06
C GLU A 33 -3.04 -1.48 -7.83
N VAL A 34 -2.17 -0.47 -7.73
CA VAL A 34 -2.59 0.93 -7.70
C VAL A 34 -3.16 1.35 -9.06
N ALA A 35 -2.53 0.94 -10.16
CA ALA A 35 -3.03 1.24 -11.50
C ALA A 35 -4.41 0.64 -11.77
N ASP A 36 -4.67 -0.58 -11.29
CA ASP A 36 -5.97 -1.25 -11.42
C ASP A 36 -7.05 -0.53 -10.60
N ALA A 37 -6.73 -0.04 -9.40
CA ALA A 37 -7.65 0.76 -8.60
C ALA A 37 -7.98 2.10 -9.27
N VAL A 38 -6.98 2.77 -9.86
CA VAL A 38 -7.19 3.99 -10.66
C VAL A 38 -8.03 3.69 -11.90
N GLN A 39 -7.77 2.56 -12.58
CA GLN A 39 -8.56 2.13 -13.74
C GLN A 39 -10.02 1.93 -13.37
N TYR A 40 -10.31 1.31 -12.21
CA TYR A 40 -11.68 1.21 -11.70
C TYR A 40 -12.31 2.59 -11.50
N LEU A 41 -11.63 3.49 -10.78
CA LEU A 41 -12.16 4.83 -10.50
C LEU A 41 -12.36 5.68 -11.77
N ALA A 42 -11.59 5.43 -12.82
CA ALA A 42 -11.75 6.08 -14.13
C ALA A 42 -12.79 5.41 -15.05
N SER A 43 -13.34 4.27 -14.65
CA SER A 43 -14.29 3.50 -15.46
C SER A 43 -15.75 3.90 -15.20
N GLU A 44 -16.63 3.56 -16.12
CA GLU A 44 -18.09 3.70 -15.97
C GLU A 44 -18.64 2.97 -14.72
N SER A 45 -17.95 1.92 -14.26
CA SER A 45 -18.31 1.18 -13.05
C SER A 45 -18.20 2.02 -11.77
N ALA A 46 -17.49 3.16 -11.81
CA ALA A 46 -17.37 4.10 -10.71
C ALA A 46 -18.24 5.36 -10.90
N SER A 47 -19.20 5.36 -11.84
CA SER A 47 -20.01 6.55 -12.22
C SER A 47 -20.77 7.24 -11.08
N PHE A 48 -20.98 6.58 -9.95
CA PHE A 48 -21.62 7.16 -8.76
C PHE A 48 -20.70 7.21 -7.53
N VAL A 49 -19.41 6.95 -7.71
CA VAL A 49 -18.39 7.00 -6.64
C VAL A 49 -17.70 8.35 -6.70
N THR A 50 -17.98 9.21 -5.72
CA THR A 50 -17.37 10.53 -5.62
C THR A 50 -17.13 10.93 -4.17
N GLY A 51 -16.14 11.80 -3.94
CA GLY A 51 -15.75 12.29 -2.60
C GLY A 51 -15.12 11.23 -1.68
N GLN A 52 -14.73 10.07 -2.21
CA GLN A 52 -14.15 8.97 -1.44
C GLN A 52 -12.64 8.90 -1.60
N VAL A 53 -11.97 8.43 -0.53
CA VAL A 53 -10.55 8.05 -0.57
C VAL A 53 -10.48 6.52 -0.58
N LEU A 54 -10.00 5.95 -1.69
CA LEU A 54 -9.79 4.51 -1.79
C LEU A 54 -8.36 4.15 -1.36
N MET A 55 -8.23 3.50 -0.20
CA MET A 55 -6.94 3.06 0.31
C MET A 55 -6.47 1.79 -0.42
N VAL A 56 -5.29 1.87 -1.04
CA VAL A 56 -4.64 0.76 -1.75
C VAL A 56 -3.28 0.50 -1.12
N ASP A 57 -3.28 -0.01 0.11
CA ASP A 57 -2.08 -0.12 0.96
C ASP A 57 -1.90 -1.50 1.59
N GLY A 58 -2.68 -2.50 1.20
CA GLY A 58 -2.63 -3.84 1.78
C GLY A 58 -3.12 -3.93 3.23
N GLY A 59 -3.91 -2.94 3.68
CA GLY A 59 -4.56 -2.91 5.00
C GLY A 59 -3.80 -2.11 6.06
N ARG A 60 -2.68 -1.46 5.69
CA ARG A 60 -1.78 -0.76 6.63
C ARG A 60 -2.49 0.33 7.44
N THR A 61 -3.44 1.02 6.84
CA THR A 61 -4.16 2.13 7.50
C THR A 61 -5.30 1.64 8.41
N GLN A 62 -5.65 0.36 8.37
CA GLN A 62 -6.74 -0.22 9.16
C GLN A 62 -6.28 -0.89 10.46
N VAL A 63 -4.97 -0.94 10.69
CA VAL A 63 -4.36 -1.57 11.87
C VAL A 63 -3.75 -0.51 12.77
N ASP A 64 -3.88 -0.70 14.09
CA ASP A 64 -3.23 0.19 15.05
C ASP A 64 -1.71 -0.01 14.94
N SER A 65 -1.02 1.07 14.57
CA SER A 65 0.42 1.07 14.41
C SER A 65 1.14 0.79 15.73
N ALA A 66 0.55 1.13 16.88
CA ALA A 66 1.14 0.84 18.18
C ALA A 66 1.20 -0.67 18.44
N GLU A 67 0.12 -1.42 18.18
CA GLU A 67 0.09 -2.86 18.45
C GLU A 67 1.05 -3.67 17.57
N ILE A 68 1.30 -3.24 16.33
CA ILE A 68 2.17 -3.94 15.37
C ILE A 68 3.63 -4.01 15.84
N PHE A 69 4.11 -3.05 16.60
CA PHE A 69 5.51 -2.99 17.05
C PHE A 69 5.73 -3.53 18.48
N PHE A 70 4.66 -4.01 19.14
CA PHE A 70 4.75 -4.64 20.48
C PHE A 70 4.74 -6.18 20.43
N HIS A 71 4.77 -6.79 19.23
CA HIS A 71 4.98 -8.22 19.00
C HIS A 71 6.19 -8.43 18.09
#